data_AF-A4UUE1-F1
#
_entry.id   AF-A4UUE1-F1
#
_cell.length_a   1.000
_cell.length_b   1.000
_cell.length_c   1.000
_cell.angle_alpha   90.00
_cell.angle_beta   90.00
_cell.angle_gamma   90.00
#
_symmetry.space_group_name_H-M   'P 1'
#
loop_
_entity.id
_entity.type
_entity.pdbx_description
1 polymer ?
#
loop_
_entity_poly.entity_id
_entity_poly.type
_entity_poly.pdbx_seq_one_letter_code
_entity_poly.pdbx_strand_id
1 'polypeptide(L)' 'KGSENEVIKPTVQGVLSIVRSCAKAKTVKKLVFTSSAGTVNVQEKQLPVYDESHWSDLDFINSEKMTGWMYFGSF' A
#
# COMPACT_ATOMS: atom_id res chain seq x y z
N LYS A 1 -0.51 -15.59 14.34
CA LYS A 1 0.00 -15.38 12.97
C LYS A 1 -0.59 -14.08 12.45
N GLY A 2 0.22 -13.04 12.32
CA GLY A 2 -0.24 -11.70 11.93
C GLY A 2 -0.12 -11.51 10.41
N SER A 3 -1.03 -10.71 9.85
CA SER A 3 -1.08 -10.30 8.44
C SER A 3 0.23 -9.72 7.91
N GLU A 4 1.09 -9.21 8.79
CA GLU A 4 2.35 -8.59 8.42
C GLU A 4 3.34 -9.52 7.70
N ASN A 5 3.53 -10.74 8.23
CA ASN A 5 4.48 -11.68 7.65
C ASN A 5 3.91 -12.44 6.44
N GLU A 6 2.59 -12.60 6.38
CA GLU A 6 1.92 -13.42 5.36
C GLU A 6 1.46 -12.60 4.14
N VAL A 7 1.18 -11.30 4.30
CA VAL A 7 0.64 -10.45 3.22
C VAL A 7 1.48 -9.19 3.00
N ILE A 8 1.80 -8.45 4.05
CA ILE A 8 2.50 -7.15 3.92
C ILE A 8 3.92 -7.33 3.39
N LYS A 9 4.73 -8.17 4.05
CA LYS A 9 6.13 -8.41 3.64
C LYS A 9 6.25 -8.96 2.21
N PRO A 10 5.49 -10.00 1.79
CA PRO A 10 5.54 -10.47 0.42
C PRO A 10 5.15 -9.41 -0.60
N THR A 11 4.10 -8.62 -0.33
CA THR A 11 3.64 -7.55 -1.23
C THR A 11 4.71 -6.47 -1.42
N VAL A 12 5.32 -6.01 -0.32
CA VAL A 12 6.41 -5.01 -0.36
C VAL A 12 7.62 -5.55 -1.14
N GLN A 13 8.02 -6.80 -0.87
CA GLN A 13 9.14 -7.42 -1.60
C GLN A 13 8.83 -7.62 -3.08
N GLY A 14 7.58 -7.96 -3.42
CA GLY A 14 7.11 -8.09 -4.80
C GLY A 14 7.25 -6.79 -5.58
N VAL A 15 6.73 -5.67 -5.03
CA VAL A 15 6.85 -4.34 -5.67
C VAL A 15 8.32 -3.93 -5.81
N LEU A 16 9.15 -4.12 -4.76
CA LEU A 16 10.57 -3.81 -4.84
C LEU A 16 11.30 -4.64 -5.91
N SER A 17 10.94 -5.91 -6.07
CA SER A 17 11.50 -6.78 -7.11
C SER A 17 11.18 -6.27 -8.51
N ILE A 18 9.94 -5.83 -8.74
CA ILE A 18 9.50 -5.23 -10.01
C ILE A 18 10.29 -3.95 -10.30
N VAL A 19 10.36 -3.03 -9.32
CA VAL A 19 11.09 -1.76 -9.47
C VAL A 19 12.56 -2.01 -9.81
N ARG A 20 13.21 -2.94 -9.10
CA ARG A 20 14.61 -3.33 -9.37
C ARG A 20 14.77 -3.92 -10.77
N SER A 21 13.82 -4.71 -11.23
CA SER A 21 13.84 -5.32 -12.57
C SER A 21 13.69 -4.26 -13.67
N CYS A 22 12.75 -3.32 -13.50
CA CYS A 22 12.60 -2.17 -14.40
C CYS A 22 13.88 -1.33 -14.47
N ALA A 23 14.51 -1.05 -13.32
CA ALA A 23 15.77 -0.31 -13.25
C ALA A 23 16.93 -1.06 -13.96
N LYS A 24 17.01 -2.38 -13.81
CA LYS A 24 18.03 -3.22 -14.47
C LYS A 24 17.83 -3.34 -15.98
N ALA A 25 16.58 -3.36 -16.45
CA ALA A 25 16.26 -3.55 -17.86
C ALA A 25 16.79 -2.42 -18.76
N LYS A 26 16.99 -1.20 -18.22
CA LYS A 26 17.44 0.02 -18.95
C LYS A 26 16.58 0.45 -20.15
N THR A 27 15.56 -0.34 -20.52
CA THR A 27 14.58 -0.05 -21.58
C THR A 27 13.30 0.59 -21.03
N VAL A 28 13.01 0.39 -19.74
CA VAL A 28 11.83 0.96 -19.07
C VAL A 28 12.08 2.44 -18.74
N LYS A 29 11.28 3.32 -19.34
CA LYS A 29 11.42 4.79 -19.17
C LYS A 29 10.52 5.38 -18.08
N LYS A 30 9.40 4.71 -17.76
CA LYS A 30 8.41 5.18 -16.78
C LYS A 30 7.75 3.97 -16.12
N LEU A 31 7.58 4.04 -14.81
CA LEU A 31 6.83 3.09 -14.02
C LEU A 31 5.64 3.83 -13.39
N VAL A 32 4.44 3.29 -13.52
CA VAL A 32 3.24 3.81 -12.86
C VAL A 32 2.76 2.73 -11.90
N PHE A 33 2.67 3.09 -10.63
CA PHE A 33 2.17 2.22 -9.57
C PHE A 33 0.75 2.67 -9.21
N THR A 34 -0.22 1.76 -9.37
CA THR A 34 -1.59 2.02 -8.95
C THR A 34 -1.70 1.79 -7.45
N SER A 35 -1.66 2.86 -6.68
CA SER A 35 -2.03 2.83 -5.26
C SER A 35 -3.54 2.96 -5.08
N SER A 36 -4.02 2.84 -3.84
CA SER A 36 -5.43 3.02 -3.47
C SER A 36 -5.65 4.35 -2.76
N ALA A 37 -6.87 4.90 -2.82
CA ALA A 37 -7.29 6.03 -1.99
C ALA A 37 -7.14 5.73 -0.48
N GLY A 38 -7.24 4.45 -0.12
CA GLY A 38 -7.04 3.98 1.24
C GLY A 38 -5.62 4.22 1.80
N THR A 39 -4.65 4.62 0.98
CA THR A 39 -3.32 5.03 1.42
C THR A 39 -3.30 6.42 2.08
N VAL A 40 -4.27 7.29 1.77
CA VAL A 40 -4.27 8.69 2.21
C VAL A 40 -5.41 9.06 3.15
N ASN A 41 -6.55 8.36 3.09
CA ASN A 41 -7.79 8.82 3.73
C ASN A 41 -8.31 7.94 4.86
N VAL A 42 -7.57 6.92 5.31
CA VAL A 42 -8.06 6.01 6.37
C VAL A 42 -7.54 6.49 7.71
N GLN A 43 -8.41 7.15 8.46
CA GLN A 43 -8.12 7.72 9.77
C GLN A 43 -9.42 7.87 10.55
N GLU A 44 -9.32 7.91 11.89
CA GLU A 44 -10.47 8.01 12.79
C GLU A 44 -11.33 9.25 12.47
N LYS A 45 -10.68 10.39 12.21
CA LYS A 45 -11.33 11.64 11.84
C LYS A 45 -10.96 12.05 10.41
N GLN A 46 -11.94 12.06 9.53
CA GLN A 46 -11.75 12.44 8.13
C GLN A 46 -11.44 13.94 7.97
N LEU A 47 -10.55 14.25 7.03
CA LEU A 47 -10.24 15.62 6.62
C LEU A 47 -11.14 16.06 5.47
N PRO A 48 -11.46 17.36 5.36
CA PRO A 48 -12.29 17.89 4.28
C PRO A 48 -11.59 17.87 2.91
N VAL A 49 -10.25 17.92 2.90
CA VAL A 49 -9.41 17.88 1.70
C VAL A 49 -8.17 17.05 2.03
N TYR A 50 -7.74 16.24 1.07
CA TYR A 50 -6.50 15.47 1.11
C TYR A 50 -5.59 15.92 -0.03
N ASP A 51 -4.30 15.96 0.25
CA ASP A 51 -3.24 16.18 -0.73
C ASP A 51 -2.23 15.00 -0.71
N GLU A 52 -1.23 15.04 -1.58
CA GLU A 52 -0.23 13.99 -1.74
C GLU A 52 0.75 13.85 -0.58
N SER A 53 0.71 14.75 0.41
CA SER A 53 1.51 14.66 1.64
C SER A 53 0.80 13.91 2.76
N HIS A 54 -0.50 13.61 2.61
CA HIS A 54 -1.29 12.90 3.61
C HIS A 54 -1.05 11.39 3.56
N TRP A 55 -1.17 10.77 4.74
CA TRP A 55 -1.07 9.33 4.92
C TRP A 55 -2.16 8.85 5.86
N SER A 56 -2.66 7.63 5.61
CA SER A 56 -3.58 6.96 6.51
C SER A 56 -2.95 6.66 7.88
N ASP A 57 -3.76 6.71 8.92
CA ASP A 57 -3.39 6.42 10.30
C ASP A 57 -3.23 4.91 10.50
N LEU A 58 -1.98 4.46 10.62
CA LEU A 58 -1.64 3.06 10.80
C LEU A 58 -2.07 2.51 12.16
N ASP A 59 -2.11 3.34 13.20
CA ASP A 59 -2.50 2.93 14.54
C ASP A 59 -4.02 2.67 14.58
N PHE A 60 -4.80 3.54 13.93
CA PHE A 60 -6.22 3.32 13.70
C PHE A 60 -6.49 2.06 12.87
N ILE A 61 -5.79 1.88 11.74
CA ILE A 61 -5.96 0.69 10.88
C ILE A 61 -5.64 -0.62 11.63
N ASN A 62 -4.58 -0.62 12.44
CA ASN A 62 -4.13 -1.81 13.16
C ASN A 62 -5.03 -2.12 14.36
N SER A 63 -5.54 -1.09 15.05
CA SER A 63 -6.46 -1.25 16.19
C SER A 63 -7.84 -1.77 15.77
N GLU A 64 -8.37 -1.26 14.66
CA GLU A 64 -9.65 -1.74 14.08
C GLU A 64 -9.54 -3.16 13.47
N LYS A 65 -8.33 -3.75 13.42
CA LYS A 65 -8.06 -5.06 12.80
C LYS A 65 -8.83 -5.20 11.50
N MET A 66 -8.63 -4.23 10.59
CA MET A 66 -9.36 -4.11 9.32
C MET A 66 -8.97 -5.29 8.39
N THR A 67 -9.42 -6.48 8.75
CA THR A 67 -9.14 -7.79 8.13
C THR A 67 -9.75 -7.89 6.73
N GLY A 68 -10.67 -6.99 6.39
CA GLY A 68 -11.24 -6.85 5.05
C GLY A 68 -10.22 -6.51 3.95
N TRP A 69 -9.04 -6.00 4.30
CA TRP A 69 -8.00 -5.62 3.32
C TRP A 69 -7.28 -6.81 2.68
N MET A 70 -7.33 -8.00 3.30
CA MET A 70 -6.82 -9.23 2.69
C MET A 70 -7.58 -9.58 1.39
N TYR A 71 -8.82 -9.14 1.23
CA TYR A 71 -9.64 -9.42 0.04
C TYR A 71 -9.35 -8.50 -1.15
N PHE A 72 -8.76 -7.31 -0.94
CA PHE A 72 -8.42 -6.39 -2.04
C PHE A 72 -7.11 -6.76 -2.76
N GLY A 73 -6.34 -7.72 -2.23
CA GLY A 73 -5.13 -8.24 -2.86
C GLY A 73 -5.32 -9.50 -3.71
N SER A 74 -6.56 -9.94 -3.95
CA SER A 74 -6.89 -11.16 -4.72
C SER A 74 -7.48 -10.90 -6.11
N PHE A 75 -7.33 -9.68 -6.65
CA PHE A 75 -7.61 -9.39 -8.06
C PHE A 75 -6.32 -9.09 -8.82
#